data_AF-A0A4P9W578-F1
#
_entry.id   AF-A0A4P9W578-F1
#
_cell.length_a   1.000
_cell.length_b   1.000
_cell.length_c   1.000
_cell.angle_alpha   90.00
_cell.angle_beta   90.00
_cell.angle_gamma   90.00
#
_symmetry.space_group_name_H-M   'P 1'
#
loop_
_entity.id
_entity.type
_entity.pdbx_description
1 polymer ?
#
loop_
_entity_poly.entity_id
_entity_poly.type
_entity_poly.pdbx_seq_one_letter_code
_entity_poly.pdbx_strand_id
1 'polypeptide(L)'
;MQLLQQVVAGRTNSVAGSLCVDSVNLDATRYLLYGSGADCVVYTSEFHLVQSLRNTNNVGAVVGAVGMSPVDGTIAASYGRDVLLFACDRSGQTAQWSYLTTLVHDADVICLSWSPNGQILTAGATVSIWENVDEEREGGGASAGASWRLTWSSRCGAEGLRSASEIIKAAFSPDGRFFATFGQRLYAPLNISLIRSQSATLQFERFVKVWYRRDPKGRARGLRLVDFGEAGRPFAELNLRFE
;
A
#
# COMPACT_ATOMS: atom_id res chain seq x y z
N MET A 1 -11.65 -30.24 -17.33
CA MET A 1 -11.45 -30.07 -15.88
C MET A 1 -10.18 -29.23 -15.72
N GLN A 2 -10.28 -27.99 -15.22
CA GLN A 2 -9.09 -27.19 -14.95
C GLN A 2 -8.50 -27.65 -13.61
N LEU A 3 -7.22 -28.00 -13.61
CA LEU A 3 -6.49 -28.41 -12.42
C LEU A 3 -5.94 -27.17 -11.72
N LEU A 4 -6.26 -26.96 -10.44
CA LEU A 4 -5.58 -25.97 -9.60
C LEU A 4 -4.32 -26.60 -9.02
N GLN A 5 -3.16 -25.99 -9.28
CA GLN A 5 -1.88 -26.39 -8.72
C GLN A 5 -1.34 -25.28 -7.82
N GLN A 6 -1.00 -25.62 -6.59
CA GLN A 6 -0.29 -24.72 -5.68
C GLN A 6 1.22 -24.89 -5.92
N VAL A 7 1.92 -23.77 -6.11
CA VAL A 7 3.39 -23.72 -6.14
C VAL A 7 3.84 -22.91 -4.92
N VAL A 8 4.58 -23.54 -4.01
CA VAL A 8 5.19 -22.84 -2.87
C VAL A 8 6.63 -22.50 -3.27
N ALA A 9 6.82 -21.32 -3.84
CA ALA A 9 8.15 -20.82 -4.19
C ALA A 9 8.55 -19.68 -3.25
N GLY A 10 9.77 -19.76 -2.72
CA GLY A 10 10.41 -18.65 -2.00
C GLY A 10 10.30 -18.68 -0.46
N ARG A 11 10.88 -17.67 0.18
CA ARG A 11 10.84 -17.45 1.64
C ARG A 11 9.55 -16.76 2.06
N THR A 12 9.07 -17.08 3.27
CA THR A 12 7.92 -16.41 3.90
C THR A 12 8.31 -15.00 4.35
N ASN A 13 7.47 -14.02 4.04
CA ASN A 13 7.61 -12.68 4.58
C ASN A 13 7.04 -12.68 6.01
N SER A 14 7.86 -12.24 6.96
CA SER A 14 7.53 -12.30 8.40
C SER A 14 6.67 -11.13 8.87
N VAL A 15 6.48 -10.12 8.01
CA VAL A 15 5.72 -8.91 8.33
C VAL A 15 4.23 -9.24 8.33
N ALA A 16 3.61 -9.23 9.51
CA ALA A 16 2.18 -9.48 9.65
C ALA A 16 1.37 -8.45 8.84
N GLY A 17 0.37 -8.92 8.07
CA GLY A 17 -0.49 -8.03 7.27
C GLY A 17 0.08 -7.56 5.92
N SER A 18 1.31 -7.93 5.58
CA SER A 18 1.94 -7.63 4.29
C SER A 18 1.18 -8.29 3.12
N LEU A 19 0.60 -7.48 2.24
CA LEU A 19 0.24 -7.91 0.88
C LEU A 19 1.45 -7.70 -0.02
N CYS A 20 2.28 -8.73 -0.12
CA CYS A 20 3.47 -8.73 -0.95
C CYS A 20 3.18 -9.34 -2.33
N VAL A 21 2.07 -8.96 -2.97
CA VAL A 21 1.73 -9.43 -4.32
C VAL A 21 0.97 -8.35 -5.08
N ASP A 22 1.23 -8.24 -6.38
CA ASP A 22 0.47 -7.42 -7.31
C ASP A 22 0.52 -8.00 -8.73
N SER A 23 -0.34 -7.51 -9.62
CA SER A 23 -0.31 -7.86 -11.03
C SER A 23 -0.80 -6.72 -11.90
N VAL A 24 -0.09 -6.45 -12.99
CA VAL A 24 -0.46 -5.41 -13.96
C VAL A 24 -0.30 -5.95 -15.38
N ASN A 25 -1.18 -5.52 -16.28
CA ASN A 25 -0.99 -5.72 -17.71
C ASN A 25 -0.14 -4.57 -18.25
N LEU A 26 1.03 -4.87 -18.80
CA LEU A 26 1.85 -3.92 -19.55
C LEU A 26 1.81 -4.35 -21.01
N ASP A 27 1.23 -3.50 -21.85
CA ASP A 27 0.97 -3.78 -23.26
C ASP A 27 0.14 -5.08 -23.42
N ALA A 28 0.69 -6.11 -24.08
CA ALA A 28 0.02 -7.39 -24.30
C ALA A 28 0.33 -8.45 -23.22
N THR A 29 1.20 -8.16 -22.25
CA THR A 29 1.70 -9.14 -21.28
C THR A 29 1.24 -8.79 -19.87
N ARG A 30 0.71 -9.79 -19.15
CA ARG A 30 0.45 -9.66 -17.72
C ARG A 30 1.71 -10.03 -16.94
N TYR A 31 2.10 -9.16 -16.03
CA TYR A 31 3.18 -9.40 -15.10
C TYR A 31 2.61 -9.66 -13.69
N LEU A 32 3.20 -10.64 -13.01
CA LEU A 32 2.95 -11.00 -11.62
C LEU A 32 4.16 -10.56 -10.79
N LEU A 33 3.92 -9.79 -9.74
CA LEU A 33 4.94 -9.32 -8.81
C LEU A 33 4.65 -9.90 -7.43
N TYR A 34 5.65 -10.46 -6.76
CA TYR A 34 5.49 -10.80 -5.35
C TYR A 34 6.80 -10.63 -4.57
N GLY A 35 6.69 -10.33 -3.29
CA GLY A 35 7.81 -10.29 -2.37
C GLY A 35 8.12 -11.68 -1.81
N SER A 36 9.39 -12.05 -1.76
CA SER A 36 9.89 -13.29 -1.17
C SER A 36 11.18 -13.05 -0.40
N GLY A 37 11.10 -12.99 0.93
CA GLY A 37 12.22 -12.58 1.77
C GLY A 37 12.68 -11.17 1.41
N ALA A 38 13.92 -11.04 0.95
CA ALA A 38 14.53 -9.77 0.55
C ALA A 38 14.33 -9.41 -0.94
N ASP A 39 13.70 -10.31 -1.70
CA ASP A 39 13.57 -10.17 -3.15
C ASP A 39 12.14 -9.84 -3.56
N CYS A 40 11.96 -8.94 -4.52
CA CYS A 40 10.74 -8.78 -5.29
C CYS A 40 10.90 -9.55 -6.60
N VAL A 41 10.05 -10.54 -6.82
CA VAL A 41 10.16 -11.47 -7.94
C VAL A 41 9.07 -11.15 -8.97
N VAL A 42 9.48 -11.06 -10.24
CA VAL A 42 8.59 -10.74 -11.37
C VAL A 42 8.49 -11.93 -12.31
N TYR A 43 7.26 -12.31 -12.63
CA TYR A 43 6.91 -13.38 -13.57
C TYR A 43 5.99 -12.85 -14.67
N THR A 44 5.94 -13.53 -15.82
CA THR A 44 4.85 -13.37 -16.80
C THR A 44 3.63 -14.22 -16.41
N SER A 45 2.49 -14.01 -17.09
CA SER A 45 1.29 -14.86 -16.94
C SER A 45 1.52 -16.33 -17.28
N GLU A 46 2.54 -16.63 -18.06
CA GLU A 46 2.95 -17.99 -18.44
C GLU A 46 3.95 -18.59 -17.44
N PHE A 47 4.16 -17.94 -16.28
CA PHE A 47 5.06 -18.38 -15.22
C PHE A 47 6.55 -18.45 -15.64
N HIS A 48 6.97 -17.61 -16.59
CA HIS A 48 8.39 -17.37 -16.85
C HIS A 48 8.95 -16.34 -15.89
N LEU A 49 10.05 -16.68 -15.20
CA LEU A 49 10.76 -15.73 -14.34
C LEU A 49 11.39 -14.65 -15.21
N VAL A 50 11.02 -13.40 -14.94
CA VAL A 50 11.55 -12.23 -15.65
C VAL A 50 12.73 -11.64 -14.90
N GLN A 51 12.55 -11.34 -13.61
CA GLN A 51 13.58 -10.68 -12.81
C GLN A 51 13.38 -10.92 -11.31
N SER A 52 14.48 -10.82 -10.56
CA SER A 52 14.49 -10.70 -9.10
C SER A 52 15.17 -9.38 -8.72
N LEU A 53 14.42 -8.50 -8.06
CA LEU A 53 14.82 -7.17 -7.62
C LEU A 53 15.06 -7.18 -6.12
N ARG A 54 16.04 -6.41 -5.62
CA ARG A 54 16.34 -6.34 -4.18
C ARG A 54 16.88 -4.99 -3.78
N ASN A 55 16.83 -4.69 -2.49
CA ASN A 55 17.56 -3.58 -1.91
C ASN A 55 19.05 -3.94 -1.77
N THR A 56 19.88 -3.48 -2.70
CA THR A 56 21.33 -3.75 -2.70
C THR A 56 22.08 -3.01 -1.58
N ASN A 57 21.50 -1.93 -1.05
CA ASN A 57 22.09 -1.12 0.01
C ASN A 57 21.79 -1.68 1.41
N ASN A 58 20.83 -2.61 1.54
CA ASN A 58 20.47 -3.22 2.82
C ASN A 58 20.15 -4.71 2.65
N VAL A 59 21.21 -5.53 2.64
CA VAL A 59 21.18 -6.97 2.33
C VAL A 59 20.35 -7.83 3.32
N GLY A 60 19.93 -7.26 4.46
CA GLY A 60 19.09 -7.94 5.45
C GLY A 60 17.62 -7.53 5.46
N ALA A 61 17.24 -6.52 4.65
CA ALA A 61 15.87 -6.01 4.68
C ALA A 61 14.90 -6.96 3.97
N VAL A 62 13.77 -7.21 4.61
CA VAL A 62 12.68 -8.04 4.07
C VAL A 62 11.65 -7.14 3.41
N VAL A 63 11.06 -7.62 2.31
CA VAL A 63 9.98 -6.95 1.60
C VAL A 63 8.73 -6.90 2.48
N GLY A 64 8.24 -5.70 2.78
CA GLY A 64 7.04 -5.46 3.59
C GLY A 64 5.77 -5.26 2.77
N ALA A 65 5.87 -4.73 1.56
CA ALA A 65 4.76 -4.51 0.63
C ALA A 65 5.33 -4.31 -0.77
N VAL A 66 4.52 -4.63 -1.79
CA VAL A 66 4.87 -4.36 -3.19
C VAL A 66 3.66 -3.80 -3.92
N GLY A 67 3.90 -3.06 -5.00
CA GLY A 67 2.87 -2.68 -5.95
C GLY A 67 3.49 -2.26 -7.28
N MET A 68 2.76 -2.44 -8.36
CA MET A 68 3.16 -2.04 -9.70
C MET A 68 2.20 -0.97 -10.22
N SER A 69 2.76 0.12 -10.74
CA SER A 69 2.00 1.20 -11.31
C SER A 69 1.23 0.72 -12.55
N PRO A 70 -0.09 0.96 -12.63
CA PRO A 70 -0.88 0.62 -13.81
C PRO A 70 -0.62 1.56 -15.00
N VAL A 71 0.11 2.67 -14.78
CA VAL A 71 0.39 3.69 -15.81
C VAL A 71 1.66 3.35 -16.57
N ASP A 72 2.79 3.34 -15.86
CA ASP A 72 4.13 3.21 -16.41
C ASP A 72 4.79 1.88 -16.06
N GLY A 73 4.18 1.04 -15.22
CA GLY A 73 4.73 -0.25 -14.81
C GLY A 73 5.84 -0.13 -13.78
N THR A 74 6.09 1.06 -13.25
CA THR A 74 7.06 1.27 -12.17
C THR A 74 6.69 0.42 -10.96
N ILE A 75 7.66 -0.30 -10.42
CA ILE A 75 7.48 -1.13 -9.22
C ILE A 75 7.86 -0.31 -7.99
N ALA A 76 7.05 -0.38 -6.96
CA ALA A 76 7.38 0.09 -5.62
C ALA A 76 7.46 -1.09 -4.65
N ALA A 77 8.48 -1.11 -3.80
CA ALA A 77 8.69 -2.16 -2.80
C ALA A 77 9.14 -1.55 -1.48
N SER A 78 8.45 -1.86 -0.38
CA SER A 78 8.82 -1.39 0.94
C SER A 78 9.80 -2.34 1.65
N TYR A 79 10.73 -1.74 2.37
CA TYR A 79 11.77 -2.38 3.17
C TYR A 79 11.87 -1.60 4.50
N GLY A 80 10.96 -1.88 5.43
CA GLY A 80 10.79 -1.05 6.63
C GLY A 80 10.32 0.36 6.24
N ARG A 81 11.14 1.38 6.52
CA ARG A 81 10.84 2.79 6.23
C ARG A 81 11.16 3.23 4.80
N ASP A 82 11.93 2.42 4.07
CA ASP A 82 12.37 2.76 2.73
C ASP A 82 11.43 2.12 1.71
N VAL A 83 10.96 2.89 0.74
CA VAL A 83 10.22 2.40 -0.42
C VAL A 83 11.06 2.59 -1.66
N LEU A 84 11.60 1.50 -2.19
CA LEU A 84 12.41 1.51 -3.40
C LEU A 84 11.49 1.52 -4.62
N LEU A 85 11.80 2.38 -5.58
CA LEU A 85 11.14 2.43 -6.87
C LEU A 85 12.05 1.86 -7.95
N PHE A 86 11.47 1.06 -8.84
CA PHE A 86 12.16 0.51 -10.00
C PHE A 86 11.43 0.90 -11.27
N ALA A 87 12.09 1.66 -12.15
CA ALA A 87 11.54 2.10 -13.42
C ALA A 87 11.45 0.92 -14.39
N CYS A 88 10.35 0.86 -15.13
CA CYS A 88 10.12 -0.15 -16.16
C CYS A 88 10.69 0.34 -17.50
N ASP A 89 11.65 -0.39 -18.07
CA ASP A 89 12.06 -0.27 -19.46
C ASP A 89 11.28 -1.27 -20.31
N ARG A 90 10.56 -0.75 -21.32
CA ARG A 90 9.73 -1.54 -22.25
C ARG A 90 10.29 -1.58 -23.68
N SER A 91 11.53 -1.13 -23.90
CA SER A 91 12.17 -1.12 -25.22
C SER A 91 12.45 -2.53 -25.78
N GLY A 92 12.56 -3.53 -24.90
CA GLY A 92 12.81 -4.92 -25.26
C GLY A 92 11.55 -5.76 -25.47
N GLN A 93 11.73 -7.04 -25.83
CA GLN A 93 10.61 -8.00 -25.95
C GLN A 93 9.93 -8.32 -24.62
N THR A 94 10.65 -8.15 -23.51
CA THR A 94 10.14 -8.36 -22.15
C THR A 94 10.57 -7.15 -21.33
N ALA A 95 9.64 -6.64 -20.52
CA ALA A 95 9.93 -5.52 -19.64
C ALA A 95 11.07 -5.86 -18.68
N GLN A 96 11.90 -4.87 -18.36
CA GLN A 96 12.98 -4.97 -17.39
C GLN A 96 12.86 -3.82 -16.39
N TRP A 97 13.26 -4.07 -15.15
CA TRP A 97 13.17 -3.08 -14.09
C TRP A 97 14.55 -2.72 -13.58
N SER A 98 14.80 -1.41 -13.42
CA SER A 98 16.06 -0.90 -12.87
C SER A 98 15.78 0.07 -11.74
N TYR A 99 16.68 0.11 -10.74
CA TYR A 99 16.53 1.00 -9.60
C TYR A 99 16.40 2.45 -10.05
N LEU A 100 15.36 3.13 -9.56
CA LEU A 100 15.05 4.51 -9.88
C LEU A 100 15.42 5.44 -8.72
N THR A 101 14.80 5.23 -7.56
CA THR A 101 14.99 6.06 -6.37
C THR A 101 14.47 5.35 -5.12
N THR A 102 14.67 5.97 -3.95
CA THR A 102 14.12 5.52 -2.67
C THR A 102 13.32 6.65 -2.02
N LEU A 103 12.08 6.35 -1.64
CA LEU A 103 11.25 7.22 -0.81
C LEU A 103 11.48 6.84 0.65
N VAL A 104 11.88 7.80 1.48
CA VAL A 104 12.18 7.55 2.91
C VAL A 104 11.03 8.07 3.76
N HIS A 105 10.51 7.21 4.63
CA HIS A 105 9.41 7.52 5.54
C HIS A 105 9.86 7.67 6.99
N ASP A 106 9.05 8.34 7.80
CA ASP A 106 9.30 8.49 9.24
C ASP A 106 9.09 7.19 10.03
N ALA A 107 8.30 6.27 9.49
CA ALA A 107 7.91 5.01 10.11
C ALA A 107 7.78 3.89 9.06
N ASP A 108 7.73 2.64 9.53
CA ASP A 108 7.67 1.48 8.66
C ASP A 108 6.42 1.50 7.77
N VAL A 109 6.62 1.14 6.50
CA VAL A 109 5.58 1.01 5.48
C VAL A 109 5.23 -0.46 5.34
N ILE A 110 3.98 -0.77 5.67
CA ILE A 110 3.44 -2.14 5.74
C ILE A 110 2.49 -2.44 4.59
N CYS A 111 1.94 -1.41 3.93
CA CYS A 111 1.14 -1.57 2.74
C CYS A 111 1.33 -0.41 1.77
N LEU A 112 1.15 -0.73 0.50
CA LEU A 112 1.33 0.16 -0.63
C LEU A 112 0.17 -0.04 -1.60
N SER A 113 -0.29 1.05 -2.21
CA SER A 113 -1.26 1.02 -3.30
C SER A 113 -0.91 2.10 -4.31
N TRP A 114 -0.81 1.71 -5.57
CA TRP A 114 -0.78 2.67 -6.67
C TRP A 114 -2.19 3.19 -6.93
N SER A 115 -2.30 4.47 -7.26
CA SER A 115 -3.52 5.03 -7.81
C SER A 115 -3.58 4.82 -9.34
N PRO A 116 -4.76 4.95 -9.94
CA PRO A 116 -4.90 4.91 -11.41
C PRO A 116 -4.14 6.02 -12.14
N ASN A 117 -3.75 7.09 -11.44
CA ASN A 117 -2.99 8.23 -11.96
C ASN A 117 -1.52 8.26 -11.49
N GLY A 118 -0.95 7.12 -11.08
CA GLY A 118 0.49 7.02 -10.81
C GLY A 118 0.97 7.59 -9.47
N GLN A 119 0.06 7.90 -8.55
CA GLN A 119 0.39 8.29 -7.18
C GLN A 119 0.60 7.05 -6.31
N ILE A 120 1.47 7.14 -5.32
CA ILE A 120 1.72 6.06 -4.36
C ILE A 120 1.08 6.41 -3.03
N LEU A 121 0.15 5.57 -2.59
CA LEU A 121 -0.34 5.56 -1.22
C LEU A 121 0.47 4.55 -0.42
N THR A 122 1.06 5.02 0.66
CA THR A 122 1.78 4.21 1.63
C THR A 122 1.08 4.31 2.98
N ALA A 123 1.08 3.21 3.73
CA ALA A 123 0.49 3.20 5.05
C ALA A 123 1.26 2.30 6.01
N GLY A 124 1.18 2.71 7.28
CA GLY A 124 1.75 2.08 8.48
C GLY A 124 1.30 2.86 9.70
N ALA A 125 2.24 3.38 10.48
CA ALA A 125 1.93 4.37 11.52
C ALA A 125 1.53 5.74 10.93
N THR A 126 1.93 5.99 9.69
CA THR A 126 1.57 7.18 8.91
C THR A 126 0.94 6.76 7.60
N VAL A 127 -0.03 7.53 7.14
CA VAL A 127 -0.56 7.43 5.77
C VAL A 127 0.04 8.55 4.96
N SER A 128 0.62 8.24 3.81
CA SER A 128 1.29 9.25 2.97
C SER A 128 1.00 9.04 1.49
N ILE A 129 0.86 10.15 0.77
CA ILE A 129 0.68 10.19 -0.68
C ILE A 129 1.93 10.81 -1.31
N TRP A 130 2.49 10.09 -2.28
CA TRP A 130 3.61 10.53 -3.09
C TRP A 130 3.19 10.69 -4.54
N GLU A 131 3.70 11.75 -5.16
CA GLU A 131 3.45 12.09 -6.56
C GLU A 131 4.77 12.23 -7.30
N ASN A 132 4.80 11.75 -8.54
CA ASN A 132 5.89 12.05 -9.46
C ASN A 132 5.71 13.48 -9.99
N VAL A 133 6.76 14.31 -9.92
CA VAL A 133 6.71 15.73 -10.28
C VAL A 133 7.26 15.98 -11.69
N ASP A 134 7.88 14.98 -12.32
CA ASP A 134 8.46 15.15 -13.64
C ASP A 134 7.42 15.04 -14.77
N GLU A 135 6.26 14.44 -14.50
CA GLU A 135 5.13 14.39 -15.45
C GLU A 135 4.56 15.79 -15.78
N GLU A 136 4.73 16.80 -14.92
CA GLU A 136 4.29 18.16 -15.21
C GLU A 136 5.17 18.89 -16.25
N ARG A 137 6.34 18.31 -16.60
CA ARG A 137 7.28 18.88 -17.59
C ARG A 137 7.13 18.21 -18.96
N GLU A 138 5.98 18.37 -19.62
CA GLU A 138 5.80 18.04 -21.05
C GLU A 138 6.57 18.99 -22.00
N GLY A 139 7.87 19.19 -21.75
CA GLY A 139 8.68 20.17 -22.47
C GLY A 139 10.15 19.79 -22.53
N GLY A 140 10.46 18.70 -23.23
CA GLY A 140 11.74 18.44 -23.90
C GLY A 140 13.01 18.58 -23.05
N GLY A 141 13.50 17.47 -22.52
CA GLY A 141 14.87 17.39 -22.01
C GLY A 141 15.12 16.12 -21.21
N ALA A 142 15.73 15.12 -21.83
CA ALA A 142 16.23 13.95 -21.13
C ALA A 142 17.41 14.33 -20.22
N SER A 143 17.16 14.57 -18.93
CA SER A 143 18.18 14.42 -17.88
C SER A 143 17.61 14.48 -16.46
N ALA A 144 18.07 13.52 -15.65
CA ALA A 144 18.23 13.55 -14.20
C ALA A 144 17.02 13.19 -13.30
N GLY A 145 16.70 11.88 -13.28
CA GLY A 145 16.12 11.17 -12.12
C GLY A 145 14.69 11.53 -11.74
N ALA A 146 13.80 10.53 -11.69
CA ALA A 146 12.42 10.75 -11.25
C ALA A 146 12.36 11.48 -9.90
N SER A 147 11.78 12.68 -9.89
CA SER A 147 11.57 13.50 -8.72
C SER A 147 10.22 13.17 -8.10
N TRP A 148 10.25 12.59 -6.90
CA TRP A 148 9.05 12.22 -6.15
C TRP A 148 8.85 13.15 -4.98
N ARG A 149 7.62 13.62 -4.79
CA ARG A 149 7.26 14.55 -3.70
C ARG A 149 6.17 13.97 -2.81
N LEU A 150 6.40 14.06 -1.51
CA LEU A 150 5.37 13.84 -0.50
C LEU A 150 4.35 14.99 -0.56
N THR A 151 3.12 14.73 -1.00
CA THR A 151 2.09 15.76 -1.16
C THR A 151 1.13 15.85 0.02
N TRP A 152 0.97 14.74 0.75
CA TRP A 152 0.15 14.68 1.93
C TRP A 152 0.61 13.58 2.88
N SER A 153 0.48 13.83 4.18
CA SER A 153 0.71 12.81 5.22
C SER A 153 -0.19 13.03 6.42
N SER A 154 -0.61 11.95 7.08
CA SER A 154 -1.34 11.98 8.33
C SER A 154 -0.87 10.86 9.27
N ARG A 155 -0.65 11.20 10.54
CA ARG A 155 -0.31 10.22 11.57
C ARG A 155 -1.56 9.46 12.01
N CYS A 156 -1.43 8.15 12.16
CA CYS A 156 -2.47 7.32 12.75
C CYS A 156 -2.50 7.56 14.27
N GLY A 157 -3.26 8.57 14.73
CA GLY A 157 -3.54 8.77 16.16
C GLY A 157 -3.25 10.14 16.78
N ALA A 158 -3.25 11.25 16.04
CA ALA A 158 -3.30 12.61 16.62
C ALA A 158 -4.69 13.22 16.31
N GLU A 159 -5.50 13.73 17.23
CA GLU A 159 -5.28 14.44 18.50
C GLU A 159 -5.97 13.75 19.71
N GLY A 160 -5.39 13.85 20.91
CA GLY A 160 -6.06 13.52 22.19
C GLY A 160 -6.28 12.04 22.53
N LEU A 161 -6.21 11.11 21.56
CA LEU A 161 -6.34 9.68 21.82
C LEU A 161 -4.97 8.98 21.80
N ARG A 162 -4.46 8.62 22.99
CA ARG A 162 -3.33 7.70 23.16
C ARG A 162 -3.73 6.29 22.71
N SER A 163 -3.62 5.97 21.42
CA SER A 163 -3.56 4.59 20.95
C SER A 163 -3.13 4.57 19.49
N ALA A 164 -1.86 4.21 19.25
CA ALA A 164 -1.37 3.91 17.92
C ALA A 164 -2.26 2.83 17.31
N SER A 165 -2.79 3.12 16.13
CA SER A 165 -3.53 2.15 15.36
C SER A 165 -2.70 1.74 14.17
N GLU A 166 -2.44 0.45 14.05
CA GLU A 166 -1.73 -0.11 12.91
C GLU A 166 -2.73 -0.24 11.77
N ILE A 167 -2.46 0.45 10.66
CA ILE A 167 -3.14 0.15 9.40
C ILE A 167 -2.74 -1.27 9.00
N ILE A 168 -3.53 -1.98 8.23
CA ILE A 168 -3.19 -3.31 7.70
C ILE A 168 -3.28 -3.27 6.18
N LYS A 169 -4.22 -2.48 5.65
CA LYS A 169 -4.40 -2.31 4.21
C LYS A 169 -4.82 -0.89 3.87
N ALA A 170 -4.33 -0.40 2.75
CA ALA A 170 -4.80 0.83 2.14
C ALA A 170 -5.04 0.58 0.64
N ALA A 171 -6.04 1.24 0.06
CA ALA A 171 -6.35 1.12 -1.36
C ALA A 171 -7.00 2.38 -1.90
N PHE A 172 -6.60 2.81 -3.09
CA PHE A 172 -7.32 3.82 -3.85
C PHE A 172 -8.64 3.27 -4.40
N SER A 173 -9.61 4.17 -4.59
CA SER A 173 -10.77 3.88 -5.41
C SER A 173 -10.36 3.70 -6.88
N PRO A 174 -11.12 2.93 -7.69
CA PRO A 174 -10.80 2.72 -9.10
C PRO A 174 -10.71 4.00 -9.95
N ASP A 175 -11.31 5.10 -9.47
CA ASP A 175 -11.27 6.42 -10.10
C ASP A 175 -10.21 7.37 -9.49
N GLY A 176 -9.45 6.90 -8.50
CA GLY A 176 -8.40 7.66 -7.81
C GLY A 176 -8.89 8.83 -6.93
N ARG A 177 -10.19 9.07 -6.80
CA ARG A 177 -10.73 10.24 -6.07
C ARG A 177 -10.66 10.10 -4.56
N PHE A 178 -10.69 8.88 -4.06
CA PHE A 178 -10.73 8.55 -2.65
C PHE A 178 -9.76 7.40 -2.35
N PHE A 179 -9.47 7.21 -1.08
CA PHE A 179 -8.82 5.97 -0.64
C PHE A 179 -9.39 5.53 0.70
N ALA A 180 -9.28 4.23 0.97
CA ALA A 180 -9.70 3.65 2.22
C ALA A 180 -8.50 3.03 2.94
N THR A 181 -8.48 3.15 4.26
CA THR A 181 -7.53 2.47 5.13
C THR A 181 -8.29 1.56 6.08
N PHE A 182 -7.87 0.32 6.18
CA PHE A 182 -8.36 -0.66 7.13
C PHE A 182 -7.26 -0.96 8.14
N GLY A 183 -7.58 -0.94 9.43
CA GLY A 183 -6.60 -1.17 10.49
C GLY A 183 -7.21 -1.78 11.74
N GLN A 184 -6.34 -1.99 12.72
CA GLN A 184 -6.69 -2.60 13.99
C GLN A 184 -6.15 -1.74 15.14
N ARG A 185 -6.91 -1.73 16.23
CA ARG A 185 -6.53 -1.11 17.49
C ARG A 185 -6.42 -2.18 18.56
N LEU A 186 -5.27 -2.23 19.24
CA LEU A 186 -5.08 -3.00 20.46
C LEU A 186 -5.66 -2.23 21.65
N TYR A 187 -6.61 -2.83 22.37
CA TYR A 187 -6.94 -2.39 23.72
C TYR A 187 -6.09 -3.16 24.72
N ALA A 188 -5.25 -2.47 25.48
CA ALA A 188 -4.80 -3.00 26.76
C ALA A 188 -5.95 -2.81 27.76
N PRO A 189 -6.42 -3.85 28.46
CA PRO A 189 -7.41 -3.66 29.51
C PRO A 189 -6.82 -2.74 30.59
N LEU A 190 -7.56 -1.68 30.95
CA LEU A 190 -7.20 -0.68 31.97
C LEU A 190 -6.97 -1.27 33.39
N ASN A 191 -7.15 -2.57 33.57
CA ASN A 191 -7.24 -3.18 34.89
C ASN A 191 -6.07 -4.15 35.17
N ILE A 192 -5.00 -3.61 35.77
CA ILE A 192 -3.84 -4.36 36.27
C ILE A 192 -4.23 -5.46 37.27
N SER A 193 -5.41 -5.37 37.90
CA SER A 193 -5.92 -6.39 38.82
C SER A 193 -6.36 -7.69 38.12
N LEU A 194 -6.78 -7.62 36.84
CA LEU A 194 -7.25 -8.79 36.08
C LEU A 194 -6.11 -9.64 35.50
N ILE A 195 -4.90 -9.07 35.38
CA ILE A 195 -3.71 -9.72 34.82
C ILE A 195 -3.15 -10.80 35.78
N ARG A 196 -3.51 -10.74 37.08
CA ARG A 196 -3.09 -11.76 38.07
C ARG A 196 -3.87 -13.07 37.98
N SER A 197 -5.02 -13.09 37.33
CA SER A 197 -5.74 -14.33 37.00
C SER A 197 -5.50 -14.66 35.53
N GLN A 198 -4.94 -15.83 35.24
CA GLN A 198 -4.60 -16.30 33.90
C GLN A 198 -5.80 -16.27 32.94
N SER A 199 -6.04 -15.16 32.22
CA SER A 199 -6.79 -15.04 30.96
C SER A 199 -7.05 -13.56 30.61
N ALA A 200 -6.00 -12.82 30.24
CA ALA A 200 -6.18 -11.53 29.57
C ALA A 200 -6.35 -11.76 28.07
N THR A 201 -7.59 -11.81 27.58
CA THR A 201 -7.87 -11.83 26.13
C THR A 201 -7.58 -10.43 25.57
N LEU A 202 -6.63 -10.33 24.64
CA LEU A 202 -6.40 -9.09 23.88
C LEU A 202 -7.68 -8.76 23.10
N GLN A 203 -8.29 -7.61 23.38
CA GLN A 203 -9.41 -7.11 22.60
C GLN A 203 -8.90 -6.21 21.48
N PHE A 204 -9.45 -6.43 20.30
CA PHE A 204 -9.10 -5.69 19.11
C PHE A 204 -10.33 -5.07 18.48
N GLU A 205 -10.28 -3.78 18.17
CA GLU A 205 -11.27 -3.13 17.32
C GLU A 205 -10.70 -2.97 15.92
N ARG A 206 -11.46 -3.40 14.92
CA ARG A 206 -11.16 -3.18 13.51
C ARG A 206 -11.95 -1.96 13.04
N PHE A 207 -11.35 -1.12 12.22
CA PHE A 207 -12.02 0.05 11.66
C PHE A 207 -11.65 0.24 10.19
N VAL A 208 -12.54 0.92 9.48
CA VAL A 208 -12.30 1.42 8.13
C VAL A 208 -12.42 2.94 8.18
N LYS A 209 -11.42 3.64 7.64
CA LYS A 209 -11.47 5.09 7.39
C LYS A 209 -11.46 5.35 5.90
N VAL A 210 -12.31 6.25 5.44
CA VAL A 210 -12.34 6.72 4.05
C VAL A 210 -11.84 8.16 4.01
N TRP A 211 -10.97 8.41 3.05
CA TRP A 211 -10.25 9.67 2.88
C TRP A 211 -10.57 10.23 1.50
N TYR A 212 -10.72 11.54 1.42
CA TYR A 212 -11.08 12.24 0.20
C TYR A 212 -10.48 13.64 0.18
N ARG A 213 -10.16 14.13 -1.02
CA ARG A 213 -9.76 15.53 -1.20
C ARG A 213 -11.02 16.39 -1.15
N ARG A 214 -11.04 17.40 -0.28
CA ARG A 214 -12.09 18.42 -0.29
C ARG A 214 -11.82 19.38 -1.44
N ASP A 215 -12.86 19.69 -2.22
CA ASP A 215 -12.81 20.82 -3.15
C ASP A 215 -12.52 22.12 -2.37
N PRO A 216 -11.87 23.13 -2.98
CA PRO A 216 -11.66 24.44 -2.36
C PRO A 216 -12.96 25.11 -1.86
N LYS A 217 -14.11 24.69 -2.39
CA LYS A 217 -15.45 25.16 -2.03
C LYS A 217 -16.14 24.31 -0.94
N GLY A 218 -15.43 23.36 -0.31
CA GLY A 218 -15.90 22.57 0.83
C GLY A 218 -16.86 21.42 0.51
N ARG A 219 -17.30 21.24 -0.74
CA ARG A 219 -18.30 20.22 -1.09
C ARG A 219 -17.67 18.84 -1.26
N ALA A 220 -18.05 17.91 -0.40
CA ALA A 220 -17.84 16.48 -0.63
C ALA A 220 -19.17 15.90 -1.15
N ARG A 221 -19.23 15.46 -2.41
CA ARG A 221 -20.45 14.86 -2.94
C ARG A 221 -20.42 13.34 -2.79
N GLY A 222 -21.43 12.79 -2.11
CA GLY A 222 -21.88 11.41 -2.32
C GLY A 222 -21.17 10.30 -1.55
N LEU A 223 -20.43 10.59 -0.48
CA LEU A 223 -19.83 9.53 0.33
C LEU A 223 -20.86 8.96 1.32
N ARG A 224 -21.32 7.73 1.07
CA ARG A 224 -22.21 6.99 1.98
C ARG A 224 -21.39 5.93 2.70
N LEU A 225 -21.12 6.14 4.00
CA LEU A 225 -20.51 5.11 4.84
C LEU A 225 -21.66 4.27 5.42
N VAL A 226 -21.65 2.97 5.16
CA VAL A 226 -22.62 2.02 5.74
C VAL A 226 -21.83 1.12 6.69
N ASP A 227 -22.13 1.23 7.98
CA ASP A 227 -21.55 0.38 9.02
C ASP A 227 -22.46 -0.85 9.23
N PHE A 228 -21.91 -2.04 9.04
CA PHE A 228 -22.64 -3.30 9.19
C PHE A 228 -22.26 -3.92 10.54
N GLY A 229 -23.24 -4.06 11.44
CA GLY A 229 -23.04 -4.80 12.68
C GLY A 229 -22.86 -6.31 12.44
N GLU A 230 -22.52 -7.05 13.50
CA GLU A 230 -22.23 -8.50 13.45
C GLU A 230 -23.32 -9.37 12.79
N ALA A 231 -24.57 -8.87 12.72
CA ALA A 231 -25.71 -9.56 12.10
C ALA A 231 -26.00 -9.13 10.65
N GLY A 232 -25.11 -8.38 9.98
CA GLY A 232 -25.29 -7.91 8.60
C GLY A 232 -26.39 -6.86 8.43
N ARG A 233 -26.95 -6.33 9.52
CA ARG A 233 -27.89 -5.20 9.50
C ARG A 233 -27.11 -3.89 9.64
N PRO A 234 -27.42 -2.85 8.85
CA PRO A 234 -26.78 -1.56 8.99
C PRO A 234 -27.10 -0.99 10.38
N PHE A 235 -26.07 -0.69 11.16
CA PHE A 235 -26.21 -0.13 12.52
C PHE A 235 -26.49 1.38 12.47
N ALA A 236 -25.95 2.06 11.47
CA ALA A 236 -26.25 3.45 11.15
C ALA A 236 -25.94 3.72 9.66
N GLU A 237 -26.83 4.45 8.99
CA GLU A 237 -26.49 5.12 7.73
C GLU A 237 -25.97 6.52 8.05
N LEU A 238 -24.65 6.72 7.99
CA LEU A 238 -24.10 8.06 8.05
C LEU A 238 -24.16 8.66 6.64
N ASN A 239 -25.29 9.29 6.31
CA ASN A 239 -25.39 10.15 5.14
C ASN A 239 -24.60 11.42 5.45
N LEU A 240 -23.32 11.43 5.10
CA LEU A 240 -22.49 12.62 5.16
C LEU A 240 -22.95 13.61 4.07
N ARG A 241 -24.04 14.34 4.36
CA ARG A 241 -24.42 15.54 3.63
C ARG A 241 -23.71 16.71 4.29
N PHE A 242 -22.70 17.24 3.61
CA PHE A 242 -22.08 18.52 3.97
C PHE A 242 -22.68 19.57 3.03
N GLU A 243 -23.35 20.58 3.60
CA GLU A 243 -23.94 21.71 2.86
C GLU A 243 -22.89 22.54 2.09
#